data_AF-A0A938KAI4-F1
#
_entry.id   AF-A0A938KAI4-F1
#
_cell.length_a   1.000
_cell.length_b   1.000
_cell.length_c   1.000
_cell.angle_alpha   90.00
_cell.angle_beta   90.00
_cell.angle_gamma   90.00
#
_symmetry.space_group_name_H-M   'P 1'
#
loop_
_entity.id
_entity.type
_entity.pdbx_description
1 polymer ?
#
loop_
_entity_poly.entity_id
_entity_poly.type
_entity_poly.pdbx_seq_one_letter_code
_entity_poly.pdbx_strand_id
1 'polypeptide(L)'
;MSDESLVDAARRDAELLRLTTELRALRALNSRFELEVLNSRDFAVGQAAQIGELRHKLIKQAALLELRLHEFEIHSGNYREHIARLESALAESARAAAQVDVLRRELTATRSSTTWKLGRVLMFPVRVVKRLLRRG
;
A
#
# COMPACT_ATOMS: atom_id res chain seq x y z
N MET A 1 -3.84 99.01 -5.52
CA MET A 1 -3.30 97.64 -5.59
C MET A 1 -2.53 97.55 -6.88
N SER A 2 -1.22 97.26 -6.81
CA SER A 2 -0.29 97.36 -7.94
C SER A 2 -0.45 96.17 -8.91
N ASP A 3 -0.21 96.42 -10.19
CA ASP A 3 -0.26 95.44 -11.29
C ASP A 3 0.63 94.20 -11.02
N GLU A 4 1.74 94.43 -10.31
CA GLU A 4 2.69 93.41 -9.86
C GLU A 4 2.05 92.38 -8.89
N SER A 5 1.09 92.79 -8.05
CA SER A 5 0.40 91.85 -7.15
C SER A 5 -0.57 90.93 -7.90
N LEU A 6 -1.11 91.37 -9.03
CA LEU A 6 -2.00 90.57 -9.88
C LEU A 6 -1.20 89.54 -10.68
N VAL A 7 -0.02 89.91 -11.17
CA VAL A 7 0.90 88.99 -11.86
C VAL A 7 1.40 87.89 -10.93
N ASP A 8 1.76 88.23 -9.69
CA ASP A 8 2.18 87.24 -8.69
C ASP A 8 1.05 86.31 -8.25
N ALA A 9 -0.19 86.82 -8.14
CA ALA A 9 -1.35 85.98 -7.88
C ALA A 9 -1.59 84.99 -9.03
N ALA A 10 -1.54 85.45 -10.28
CA ALA A 10 -1.72 84.60 -11.45
C ALA A 10 -0.62 83.51 -11.58
N ARG A 11 0.63 83.83 -11.22
CA ARG A 11 1.73 82.84 -11.19
C ARG A 11 1.50 81.76 -10.13
N ARG A 12 1.07 82.16 -8.93
CA ARG A 12 0.73 81.21 -7.86
C ARG A 12 -0.44 80.33 -8.25
N ASP A 13 -1.47 80.89 -8.87
CA ASP A 13 -2.63 80.10 -9.34
C ASP A 13 -2.23 79.10 -10.44
N ALA A 14 -1.36 79.50 -11.37
CA ALA A 14 -0.82 78.59 -12.39
C ALA A 14 0.02 77.47 -11.78
N GLU A 15 0.85 77.77 -10.78
CA GLU A 15 1.64 76.77 -10.05
C GLU A 15 0.76 75.81 -9.25
N LEU A 16 -0.27 76.32 -8.56
CA LEU A 16 -1.24 75.52 -7.83
C LEU A 16 -2.02 74.58 -8.77
N LEU A 17 -2.42 75.07 -9.95
CA LEU A 17 -3.07 74.24 -10.96
C LEU A 17 -2.15 73.13 -11.47
N ARG A 18 -0.86 73.44 -11.73
CA ARG A 18 0.13 72.43 -12.14
C ARG A 18 0.31 71.36 -11.07
N LEU A 19 0.60 71.77 -9.83
CA LEU A 19 0.80 70.85 -8.70
C LEU A 19 -0.45 70.00 -8.44
N THR A 20 -1.65 70.58 -8.54
CA THR A 20 -2.90 69.83 -8.39
C THR A 20 -3.05 68.78 -9.48
N THR A 21 -2.65 69.09 -10.71
CA THR A 21 -2.72 68.16 -11.84
C THR A 21 -1.71 67.03 -11.69
N GLU A 22 -0.47 67.34 -11.33
CA GLU A 22 0.57 66.34 -11.03
C GLU A 22 0.16 65.44 -9.87
N LEU A 23 -0.38 66.01 -8.80
CA LEU A 23 -0.83 65.24 -7.64
C LEU A 23 -2.01 64.32 -7.98
N ARG A 24 -2.93 64.75 -8.85
CA ARG A 24 -3.99 63.87 -9.38
C ARG A 24 -3.40 62.74 -10.22
N ALA A 25 -2.43 63.03 -11.09
CA ALA A 25 -1.77 62.03 -11.92
C ALA A 25 -1.01 60.99 -11.07
N LEU A 26 -0.27 61.45 -10.07
CA LEU A 26 0.47 60.59 -9.13
C LEU A 26 -0.49 59.73 -8.30
N ARG A 27 -1.63 60.27 -7.84
CA ARG A 27 -2.65 59.47 -7.15
C ARG A 27 -3.23 58.38 -8.05
N ALA A 28 -3.54 58.71 -9.31
CA ALA A 28 -4.03 57.72 -10.27
C ALA A 28 -3.01 56.61 -10.54
N LEU A 29 -1.73 56.97 -10.66
CA LEU A 29 -0.63 56.03 -10.84
C LEU A 29 -0.43 55.16 -9.58
N ASN A 30 -0.53 55.73 -8.39
CA ASN A 30 -0.44 54.95 -7.15
C ASN A 30 -1.59 53.95 -7.03
N SER A 31 -2.84 54.37 -7.28
CA SER A 31 -3.98 53.45 -7.29
C SER A 31 -3.82 52.31 -8.31
N ARG A 32 -3.16 52.56 -9.45
CA ARG A 32 -2.86 51.52 -10.43
C ARG A 32 -1.85 50.51 -9.88
N PHE A 33 -0.77 50.98 -9.26
CA PHE A 33 0.21 50.07 -8.65
C PHE A 33 -0.36 49.28 -7.49
N GLU A 34 -1.23 49.88 -6.67
CA GLU A 34 -1.94 49.17 -5.62
C GLU A 34 -2.76 48.01 -6.19
N LEU A 35 -3.47 48.22 -7.31
CA LEU A 35 -4.20 47.14 -7.99
C LEU A 35 -3.28 46.07 -8.58
N GLU A 36 -2.15 46.45 -9.17
CA GLU A 36 -1.17 45.50 -9.71
C GLU A 36 -0.56 44.62 -8.59
N VAL A 37 -0.25 45.22 -7.44
CA VAL A 37 0.24 44.49 -6.26
C VAL A 37 -0.83 43.54 -5.73
N LEU A 38 -2.09 43.98 -5.62
CA LEU A 38 -3.19 43.11 -5.19
C LEU A 38 -3.38 41.92 -6.13
N ASN A 39 -3.36 42.16 -7.45
CA ASN A 39 -3.49 41.12 -8.45
C ASN A 39 -2.32 40.12 -8.38
N SER A 40 -1.08 40.61 -8.27
CA SER A 40 0.10 39.75 -8.10
C SER A 40 0.02 38.92 -6.82
N ARG A 41 -0.46 39.50 -5.72
CA ARG A 41 -0.64 38.79 -4.45
C ARG A 41 -1.68 37.68 -4.59
N ASP A 42 -2.84 38.00 -5.17
CA ASP A 42 -3.95 37.05 -5.29
C ASP A 42 -3.55 35.89 -6.22
N PHE A 43 -2.78 36.17 -7.29
CA PHE A 43 -2.16 35.15 -8.12
C PHE A 43 -1.21 34.24 -7.33
N ALA A 44 -0.30 34.83 -6.55
CA ALA A 44 0.66 34.08 -5.74
C ALA A 44 -0.05 33.20 -4.68
N VAL A 45 -1.11 33.71 -4.05
CA VAL A 45 -1.94 32.95 -3.12
C VAL A 45 -2.63 31.77 -3.82
N GLY A 46 -3.17 31.99 -5.02
CA GLY A 46 -3.77 30.92 -5.84
C GLY A 46 -2.76 29.82 -6.17
N GLN A 47 -1.54 30.19 -6.57
CA GLN A 47 -0.48 29.22 -6.86
C GLN A 47 -0.03 28.47 -5.61
N ALA A 48 0.11 29.16 -4.47
CA ALA A 48 0.45 28.51 -3.20
C ALA A 48 -0.61 27.49 -2.78
N ALA A 49 -1.90 27.78 -2.99
CA ALA A 49 -2.98 26.85 -2.72
C ALA A 49 -2.89 25.59 -3.60
N GLN A 50 -2.64 25.75 -4.91
CA GLN A 50 -2.46 24.62 -5.83
C GLN A 50 -1.26 23.74 -5.44
N ILE A 51 -0.13 24.37 -5.09
CA ILE A 51 1.06 23.65 -4.62
C ILE A 51 0.75 22.90 -3.32
N GLY A 52 0.02 23.52 -2.40
CA GLY A 52 -0.44 22.89 -1.17
C GLY A 52 -1.29 21.65 -1.42
N GLU A 53 -2.24 21.72 -2.36
CA GLU A 53 -3.08 20.60 -2.76
C GLU A 53 -2.25 19.46 -3.38
N LEU A 54 -1.34 19.78 -4.31
CA LEU A 54 -0.45 18.79 -4.92
C LEU A 54 0.44 18.11 -3.88
N ARG A 55 1.02 18.89 -2.97
CA ARG A 55 1.84 18.35 -1.87
C ARG A 55 1.04 17.41 -0.98
N HIS A 56 -0.20 17.78 -0.63
CA HIS A 56 -1.07 16.92 0.15
C HIS A 56 -1.39 15.60 -0.57
N LYS A 57 -1.71 15.66 -1.87
CA LYS A 57 -1.95 14.47 -2.70
C LYS A 57 -0.73 13.56 -2.77
N LEU A 58 0.47 14.14 -2.97
CA LEU A 58 1.72 13.37 -3.02
C LEU A 58 2.01 12.67 -1.69
N ILE A 59 1.85 13.35 -0.56
CA ILE A 59 2.04 12.75 0.78
C ILE A 59 1.07 11.58 0.97
N LYS A 60 -0.20 11.77 0.61
CA LYS A 60 -1.21 10.71 0.72
C LYS A 60 -0.88 9.50 -0.17
N GLN A 61 -0.42 9.75 -1.40
CA GLN A 61 -0.01 8.70 -2.32
C GLN A 61 1.22 7.95 -1.82
N ALA A 62 2.22 8.66 -1.30
CA ALA A 62 3.42 8.05 -0.72
C ALA A 62 3.06 7.12 0.45
N ALA A 63 2.24 7.58 1.39
CA ALA A 63 1.79 6.77 2.52
C ALA A 63 1.02 5.52 2.08
N LEU A 64 0.19 5.61 1.03
CA LEU A 64 -0.52 4.45 0.47
C LEU A 64 0.44 3.45 -0.18
N LEU A 65 1.48 3.91 -0.85
CA LEU A 65 2.48 3.04 -1.46
C LEU A 65 3.31 2.32 -0.39
N GLU A 66 3.72 3.02 0.66
CA GLU A 66 4.40 2.43 1.82
C GLU A 66 3.55 1.33 2.47
N LEU A 67 2.25 1.59 2.67
CA LEU A 67 1.33 0.59 3.21
C LEU A 67 1.25 -0.65 2.30
N ARG A 68 1.12 -0.47 0.99
CA ARG A 68 1.05 -1.60 0.03
C ARG A 68 2.33 -2.41 0.00
N LEU A 69 3.49 -1.76 0.07
CA LEU A 69 4.77 -2.46 0.15
C LEU A 69 4.83 -3.32 1.41
N HIS A 70 4.42 -2.76 2.54
CA HIS A 70 4.37 -3.49 3.81
C HIS A 70 3.41 -4.68 3.77
N GLU A 71 2.19 -4.50 3.26
CA GLU A 71 1.23 -5.60 3.07
C GLU A 71 1.79 -6.69 2.16
N PHE A 72 2.43 -6.29 1.05
CA PHE A 72 3.04 -7.24 0.12
C PHE A 72 4.17 -8.06 0.77
N GLU A 73 5.01 -7.43 1.60
CA GLU A 73 6.05 -8.12 2.35
C GLU A 73 5.47 -9.15 3.32
N ILE A 74 4.43 -8.78 4.07
CA ILE A 74 3.72 -9.69 4.98
C ILE A 74 3.14 -10.87 4.20
N HIS A 75 2.39 -10.60 3.12
CA HIS A 75 1.79 -11.65 2.30
C HIS A 75 2.84 -12.57 1.70
N SER A 76 3.93 -12.01 1.17
CA SER A 76 5.04 -12.78 0.61
C SER A 76 5.71 -13.68 1.66
N GLY A 77 5.91 -13.18 2.89
CA GLY A 77 6.41 -13.97 4.01
C GLY A 77 5.47 -15.12 4.34
N ASN A 78 4.18 -14.82 4.53
CA ASN A 78 3.15 -15.81 4.83
C ASN A 78 3.05 -16.91 3.77
N TYR A 79 3.13 -16.54 2.48
CA TYR A 79 3.11 -17.53 1.39
C TYR A 79 4.34 -18.44 1.42
N ARG A 80 5.54 -17.89 1.68
CA ARG A 80 6.75 -18.72 1.81
C ARG A 80 6.66 -19.69 2.97
N GLU A 81 6.18 -19.24 4.13
CA GLU A 81 5.96 -20.12 5.28
C GLU A 81 4.90 -21.18 5.03
N HIS A 82 3.84 -20.84 4.30
CA HIS A 82 2.82 -21.80 3.91
C HIS A 82 3.38 -22.86 2.95
N ILE A 83 4.14 -22.44 1.94
CA ILE A 83 4.82 -23.35 1.00
C ILE A 83 5.77 -24.28 1.76
N ALA A 84 6.59 -23.75 2.66
CA ALA A 84 7.50 -24.57 3.47
C ALA A 84 6.76 -25.63 4.31
N ARG A 85 5.61 -25.27 4.90
CA ARG A 85 4.74 -26.22 5.62
C ARG A 85 4.15 -27.30 4.71
N LEU A 86 3.75 -26.94 3.49
CA LEU A 86 3.24 -27.91 2.52
C LEU A 86 4.34 -28.86 2.05
N GLU A 87 5.55 -28.34 1.80
CA GLU A 87 6.72 -29.13 1.43
C GLU A 87 7.12 -30.10 2.55
N SER A 88 7.10 -29.65 3.81
CA SER A 88 7.39 -30.53 4.95
C SER A 88 6.34 -31.63 5.11
N ALA A 89 5.05 -31.30 5.01
CA ALA A 89 3.97 -32.28 5.07
C ALA A 89 4.05 -33.29 3.92
N LEU A 90 4.42 -32.84 2.71
CA LEU A 90 4.62 -33.72 1.57
C LEU A 90 5.81 -34.65 1.79
N ALA A 91 6.93 -34.15 2.32
CA ALA A 91 8.09 -34.98 2.67
C ALA A 91 7.75 -36.02 3.74
N GLU A 92 6.97 -35.65 4.76
CA GLU A 92 6.50 -36.57 5.80
C GLU A 92 5.58 -37.67 5.23
N SER A 93 4.62 -37.29 4.38
CA SER A 93 3.73 -38.28 3.74
C SER A 93 4.48 -39.24 2.82
N ALA A 94 5.51 -38.76 2.10
CA ALA A 94 6.38 -39.59 1.29
C ALA A 94 7.17 -40.60 2.14
N ARG A 95 7.70 -40.18 3.30
CA ARG A 95 8.37 -41.09 4.25
C ARG A 95 7.40 -42.13 4.81
N ALA A 96 6.19 -41.71 5.19
CA ALA A 96 5.16 -42.62 5.70
C ALA A 96 4.75 -43.66 4.65
N ALA A 97 4.58 -43.25 3.39
CA ALA A 97 4.29 -44.15 2.27
C ALA A 97 5.41 -45.19 2.08
N ALA A 98 6.67 -44.76 2.10
CA ALA A 98 7.82 -45.65 2.01
C ALA A 98 7.85 -46.68 3.17
N GLN A 99 7.56 -46.26 4.40
CA GLN A 99 7.46 -47.18 5.54
C GLN A 99 6.34 -48.20 5.37
N VAL A 100 5.17 -47.79 4.90
CA VAL A 100 4.06 -48.70 4.62
C VAL A 100 4.44 -49.72 3.56
N ASP A 101 5.16 -49.33 2.51
CA ASP A 101 5.63 -50.24 1.48
C ASP A 101 6.64 -51.26 2.01
N VAL A 102 7.56 -50.84 2.90
CA VAL A 102 8.48 -51.75 3.59
C VAL A 102 7.71 -52.76 4.44
N LEU A 103 6.80 -52.28 5.30
CA LEU A 103 5.97 -53.15 6.15
C LEU A 103 5.13 -54.12 5.32
N ARG A 104 4.56 -53.68 4.19
CA ARG A 104 3.82 -54.55 3.27
C ARG A 104 4.70 -55.66 2.70
N ARG A 105 5.95 -55.36 2.32
CA ARG A 105 6.92 -56.36 1.83
C ARG A 105 7.26 -57.37 2.93
N GLU A 106 7.56 -56.90 4.14
CA GLU A 106 7.85 -57.77 5.29
C GLU A 106 6.69 -58.69 5.64
N LEU A 107 5.46 -58.16 5.65
CA LEU A 107 4.25 -58.92 5.93
C LEU A 107 4.02 -59.98 4.84
N THR A 108 4.30 -59.64 3.58
CA THR A 108 4.23 -60.58 2.45
C THR A 108 5.29 -61.68 2.56
N ALA A 109 6.53 -61.34 2.91
CA ALA A 109 7.61 -62.30 3.15
C ALA A 109 7.30 -63.24 4.34
N THR A 110 6.78 -62.69 5.43
CA THR A 110 6.36 -63.48 6.60
C THR A 110 5.23 -64.43 6.21
N ARG A 111 4.25 -63.95 5.44
CA ARG A 111 3.14 -64.78 4.94
C ARG A 111 3.57 -65.87 3.96
N SER A 112 4.65 -65.65 3.20
CA SER A 112 5.17 -66.64 2.25
C SER A 112 6.09 -67.67 2.90
N SER A 113 6.61 -67.39 4.10
CA SER A 113 7.46 -68.30 4.88
C SER A 113 6.79 -69.65 5.16
N THR A 114 7.62 -70.70 5.21
CA THR A 114 7.20 -72.08 5.48
C THR A 114 6.61 -72.23 6.88
N THR A 115 7.17 -71.54 7.88
CA THR A 115 6.66 -71.55 9.26
C THR A 115 5.26 -70.96 9.37
N TRP A 116 4.96 -69.87 8.65
CA TRP A 116 3.62 -69.29 8.62
C TRP A 116 2.60 -70.18 7.90
N LYS A 117 2.99 -70.80 6.78
CA LYS A 117 2.15 -71.76 6.06
C LYS A 117 1.85 -72.99 6.93
N LEU A 118 2.84 -73.53 7.64
CA LEU A 118 2.67 -74.66 8.56
C LEU A 118 1.74 -74.30 9.72
N GLY A 119 1.97 -73.14 10.36
CA GLY A 119 1.11 -72.64 11.44
C GLY A 119 -0.34 -72.44 10.99
N ARG A 120 -0.57 -72.01 9.75
CA ARG A 120 -1.92 -71.89 9.16
C ARG A 120 -2.58 -73.25 8.97
N VAL A 121 -1.86 -74.26 8.49
CA VAL A 121 -2.36 -75.64 8.30
C VAL A 121 -2.68 -76.25 9.67
N LEU A 122 -1.79 -76.10 10.64
CA LEU A 122 -1.94 -76.67 11.99
C LEU A 122 -3.12 -76.04 12.76
N MET A 123 -3.39 -74.74 12.55
CA MET A 123 -4.52 -74.02 13.16
C MET A 123 -5.84 -74.16 12.39
N PHE A 124 -5.84 -74.74 11.18
CA PHE A 124 -7.04 -74.90 10.35
C PHE A 124 -8.13 -75.75 11.03
N PRO A 125 -7.83 -76.90 11.69
CA PRO A 125 -8.82 -77.72 12.37
C PRO A 125 -9.52 -76.95 13.51
N VAL A 126 -8.76 -76.23 14.32
CA VAL A 126 -9.28 -75.42 15.44
C VAL A 126 -10.24 -74.34 14.93
N ARG A 127 -9.95 -73.73 13.77
CA ARG A 127 -10.82 -72.72 13.15
C ARG A 127 -12.10 -73.31 12.59
N VAL A 128 -12.07 -74.53 12.04
CA VAL A 128 -13.27 -75.23 11.56
C VAL A 128 -14.16 -75.60 12.73
N VAL A 129 -13.59 -76.18 13.80
CA VAL A 129 -14.32 -76.54 15.03
C VAL A 129 -14.97 -75.32 15.68
N LYS A 130 -14.22 -74.21 15.84
CA LYS A 130 -14.76 -72.97 16.40
C LYS A 130 -15.87 -72.36 15.53
N ARG A 131 -15.82 -72.54 14.21
CA ARG A 131 -16.84 -72.00 13.29
C ARG A 131 -18.12 -72.85 13.28
N LEU A 132 -18.01 -74.16 13.48
CA LEU A 132 -19.15 -75.06 13.63
C LEU A 132 -19.86 -74.84 14.98
N LEU A 133 -19.11 -74.73 16.07
CA LEU A 133 -19.66 -74.46 17.42
C LEU A 133 -20.36 -73.10 17.58
N ARG A 134 -20.07 -72.14 16.70
CA ARG A 134 -20.68 -70.78 16.75
C ARG A 134 -21.87 -70.61 15.80
N ARG A 135 -22.16 -71.61 14.98
CA ARG A 135 -23.29 -71.65 14.02
C ARG A 135 -24.35 -72.69 14.39
N GLY A 136 -24.12 -73.47 15.44
CA GLY A 136 -25.14 -74.27 16.12
C GLY A 136 -25.68 -73.55 17.34
#